data_AF-A0A9X0A3P0-F1
#
_entry.id   AF-A0A9X0A3P0-F1
#
_cell.length_a   1.000
_cell.length_b   1.000
_cell.length_c   1.000
_cell.angle_alpha   90.00
_cell.angle_beta   90.00
_cell.angle_gamma   90.00
#
_symmetry.space_group_name_H-M   'P 1'
#
loop_
_entity.id
_entity.type
_entity.pdbx_description
1 polymer ?
#
loop_
_entity_poly.entity_id
_entity_poly.type
_entity_poly.pdbx_seq_one_letter_code
_entity_poly.pdbx_strand_id
1 'polypeptide(L)'
;MYDPDDDVGYGEEEGEEITRDLWQEACWIVISSYFDEKGLVRQQLDSFDEFIQMSVQRIVEDSPEIDLQAESLHMTADTETPPRFLLKFEQIYLSKPTHWGKRWCSKPHDAK
;
A
#
# COMPACT_ATOMS: atom_id res chain seq x y z
N MET A 1 -58.65 -41.69 0.33
CA MET A 1 -57.47 -42.17 1.06
C MET A 1 -56.43 -41.08 0.95
N TYR A 2 -56.03 -40.53 2.09
CA TYR A 2 -55.01 -39.50 2.22
C TYR A 2 -53.66 -40.24 2.30
N ASP A 3 -52.70 -39.87 1.45
CA ASP A 3 -51.36 -40.46 1.43
C ASP A 3 -50.55 -39.87 2.60
N PRO A 4 -50.12 -40.68 3.59
CA PRO A 4 -49.52 -40.16 4.82
C PRO A 4 -48.02 -39.82 4.71
N ASP A 5 -47.41 -39.83 3.51
CA ASP A 5 -45.96 -39.55 3.35
C ASP A 5 -45.60 -38.08 3.01
N ASP A 6 -46.54 -37.13 3.07
CA ASP A 6 -46.27 -35.69 2.85
C ASP A 6 -46.18 -34.89 4.15
N ASP A 7 -45.36 -35.36 5.09
CA ASP A 7 -44.90 -34.59 6.26
C ASP A 7 -43.38 -34.71 6.38
N VAL A 8 -42.67 -34.21 5.36
CA VAL A 8 -41.30 -33.72 5.59
C VAL A 8 -41.42 -32.48 6.45
N GLY A 9 -41.55 -32.73 7.76
CA GLY A 9 -41.31 -31.74 8.78
C GLY A 9 -39.94 -31.14 8.53
N TYR A 10 -39.93 -29.93 7.96
CA TYR A 10 -38.88 -28.97 8.21
C TYR A 10 -38.95 -28.69 9.71
N GLY A 11 -38.39 -29.64 10.48
CA GLY A 11 -38.09 -29.44 11.88
C GLY A 11 -37.28 -28.17 11.92
N GLU A 12 -37.90 -27.13 12.46
CA GLU A 12 -37.22 -25.97 13.00
C GLU A 12 -35.99 -26.52 13.75
N GLU A 13 -34.79 -26.30 13.20
CA GLU A 13 -33.57 -26.34 14.01
C GLU A 13 -33.71 -25.19 15.01
N GLU A 14 -34.52 -25.42 16.04
CA GLU A 14 -34.50 -24.69 17.29
C GLU A 14 -33.04 -24.63 17.71
N GLY A 15 -32.50 -23.40 17.76
CA GLY A 15 -31.08 -23.14 17.91
C GLY A 15 -30.45 -23.98 19.01
N GLU A 16 -29.61 -24.93 18.60
CA GLU A 16 -28.60 -25.48 19.48
C GLU A 16 -27.69 -24.32 19.90
N GLU A 17 -27.91 -23.83 21.12
CA GLU A 17 -27.02 -22.87 21.75
C GLU A 17 -25.61 -23.45 21.69
N ILE A 18 -24.69 -22.75 20.99
CA ILE A 18 -23.31 -23.19 20.84
C ILE A 18 -22.76 -23.46 22.24
N THR A 19 -22.44 -24.74 22.51
CA THR A 19 -21.89 -25.12 23.80
C THR A 19 -20.58 -24.35 24.02
N ARG A 20 -20.29 -24.00 25.28
CA ARG A 20 -19.08 -23.24 25.63
C ARG A 20 -17.79 -23.89 25.10
N ASP A 21 -17.78 -25.21 24.95
CA ASP A 21 -16.64 -25.96 24.43
C ASP A 21 -16.53 -25.84 22.90
N LEU A 22 -17.65 -25.93 22.17
CA LEU A 22 -17.67 -25.68 20.72
C LEU A 22 -17.30 -24.22 20.39
N TRP A 23 -17.71 -23.26 21.23
CA TRP A 23 -17.31 -21.86 21.08
C TRP A 23 -15.81 -21.65 21.22
N GLN A 24 -15.15 -22.36 22.15
CA GLN A 24 -13.69 -22.26 22.32
C GLN A 24 -12.93 -22.75 21.08
N GLU A 25 -13.38 -23.85 20.46
CA GLU A 25 -12.79 -24.36 19.23
C GLU A 25 -13.08 -23.45 18.03
N ALA A 26 -14.32 -22.98 17.89
CA ALA A 26 -14.72 -22.03 16.85
C ALA A 26 -13.93 -20.71 16.93
N CYS A 27 -13.62 -20.22 18.13
CA CYS A 27 -12.80 -19.03 18.32
C CYS A 27 -11.41 -19.18 17.70
N TRP A 28 -10.77 -20.34 17.85
CA TRP A 28 -9.46 -20.57 17.24
C TRP A 28 -9.51 -20.60 15.72
N ILE A 29 -10.59 -21.15 15.14
CA ILE A 29 -10.79 -21.12 13.68
C ILE A 29 -10.88 -19.67 13.17
N VAL A 30 -11.64 -18.82 13.86
CA VAL A 30 -11.75 -17.40 13.51
C VAL A 30 -10.40 -16.70 13.65
N ILE A 31 -9.68 -16.91 14.75
CA ILE A 31 -8.36 -16.31 14.98
C ILE A 31 -7.35 -16.74 13.92
N SER A 32 -7.29 -18.04 13.60
CA SER A 32 -6.42 -18.57 12.55
C SER A 32 -6.77 -17.95 11.19
N SER A 33 -8.06 -17.90 10.82
CA SER A 33 -8.49 -17.29 9.56
C SER A 33 -8.09 -15.81 9.45
N TYR A 34 -8.14 -15.06 10.56
CA TYR A 34 -7.73 -13.67 10.60
C TYR A 34 -6.23 -13.51 10.33
N PHE A 35 -5.39 -14.36 10.93
CA PHE A 35 -3.94 -14.33 10.70
C PHE A 35 -3.55 -14.86 9.32
N ASP A 36 -4.30 -15.80 8.75
CA ASP A 36 -4.07 -16.26 7.38
C ASP A 36 -4.35 -15.15 6.36
N GLU A 37 -5.38 -14.32 6.59
CA GLU A 37 -5.71 -13.20 5.70
C GLU A 37 -4.80 -11.98 5.92
N LYS A 38 -4.64 -11.54 7.18
CA LYS A 38 -3.93 -10.30 7.50
C LYS A 38 -2.42 -10.49 7.66
N GLY A 39 -1.99 -11.64 8.16
CA GLY A 39 -0.60 -11.86 8.60
C GLY A 39 -0.23 -11.11 9.88
N LEU A 40 1.02 -11.26 10.32
CA LEU A 40 1.50 -10.70 11.59
C LEU A 40 2.12 -9.29 11.48
N VAL A 41 2.53 -8.87 10.27
CA VAL A 41 3.33 -7.65 10.06
C VAL A 41 2.62 -6.66 9.13
N ARG A 42 1.30 -6.80 9.01
CA ARG A 42 0.49 -6.06 8.03
C ARG A 42 0.60 -4.55 8.16
N GLN A 43 0.61 -4.03 9.39
CA GLN A 43 0.70 -2.59 9.66
C GLN A 43 1.95 -1.95 9.01
N GLN A 44 3.09 -2.66 9.01
CA GLN A 44 4.33 -2.15 8.42
C GLN A 44 4.31 -2.19 6.90
N LEU A 45 3.66 -3.21 6.31
CA LEU A 45 3.47 -3.29 4.86
C LEU A 45 2.49 -2.22 4.39
N ASP A 46 1.37 -2.05 5.08
CA ASP A 46 0.35 -1.06 4.74
C ASP A 46 0.89 0.37 4.86
N SER A 47 1.68 0.67 5.91
CA SER A 47 2.30 2.00 6.05
C SER A 47 3.37 2.25 4.99
N PHE A 48 4.16 1.24 4.63
CA PHE A 48 5.13 1.36 3.54
C PHE A 48 4.43 1.55 2.19
N ASP A 49 3.36 0.79 1.92
CA ASP A 49 2.56 0.91 0.70
C ASP A 49 1.90 2.28 0.60
N GLU A 50 1.29 2.79 1.68
CA GLU A 50 0.71 4.14 1.75
C GLU A 50 1.78 5.22 1.55
N PHE A 51 2.95 5.04 2.17
CA PHE A 51 4.06 5.97 2.01
C PHE A 51 4.51 6.08 0.55
N ILE A 52 4.77 4.95 -0.12
CA ILE A 52 5.26 4.93 -1.50
C ILE A 52 4.18 5.37 -2.50
N GLN A 53 2.92 4.97 -2.30
CA GLN A 53 1.85 5.24 -3.26
C GLN A 53 1.33 6.68 -3.19
N MET A 54 1.29 7.28 -1.99
CA MET A 54 0.68 8.60 -1.81
C MET A 54 1.64 9.63 -1.22
N SER A 55 2.33 9.30 -0.13
CA SER A 55 3.10 10.30 0.61
C SER A 55 4.28 10.85 -0.19
N VAL A 56 5.03 10.01 -0.92
CA VAL A 56 6.16 10.49 -1.73
C VAL A 56 5.70 11.42 -2.86
N GLN A 57 4.64 11.06 -3.57
CA GLN A 57 4.09 11.91 -4.64
C GLN A 57 3.61 13.25 -4.09
N ARG A 58 2.89 13.24 -2.95
CA ARG A 58 2.43 14.45 -2.27
C ARG A 58 3.59 15.37 -1.89
N ILE A 59 4.68 14.83 -1.34
CA ILE A 59 5.86 15.61 -0.99
C ILE A 59 6.47 16.30 -2.21
N VAL A 60 6.48 15.63 -3.36
CA VAL A 60 6.99 16.22 -4.62
C VAL A 60 6.09 17.33 -5.13
N GLU A 61 4.77 17.14 -5.10
CA GLU A 61 3.79 18.15 -5.53
C GLU A 61 3.75 19.37 -4.60
N ASP A 62 3.93 19.17 -3.29
CA ASP A 62 3.96 20.23 -2.29
C ASP A 62 5.27 21.03 -2.32
N SER A 63 6.31 20.53 -3.01
CA SER A 63 7.59 21.20 -3.09
C SER A 63 7.54 22.43 -4.03
N PRO A 64 8.04 23.61 -3.59
CA PRO A 64 7.98 24.81 -4.40
C PRO A 64 8.91 24.70 -5.61
N GLU A 65 8.55 25.43 -6.67
CA GLU A 65 9.39 25.53 -7.87
C GLU A 65 10.73 26.21 -7.54
N ILE A 66 11.80 25.69 -8.12
CA ILE A 66 13.14 26.26 -7.98
C ILE A 66 13.30 27.34 -9.06
N ASP A 67 13.49 28.57 -8.61
CA ASP A 67 13.68 29.74 -9.46
C ASP A 67 15.17 30.15 -9.48
N LEU A 68 15.78 30.15 -10.67
CA LEU A 68 17.18 30.49 -10.89
C LEU A 68 17.28 31.68 -11.83
N GLN A 69 17.89 32.78 -11.38
CA GLN A 69 18.14 33.95 -12.20
C GLN A 69 19.64 34.26 -12.23
N ALA A 70 20.19 34.47 -13.43
CA ALA A 70 21.60 34.84 -13.56
C ALA A 70 21.87 36.24 -12.97
N GLU A 71 23.06 36.42 -12.36
CA GLU A 71 23.48 37.73 -11.85
C GLU A 71 23.71 38.72 -12.99
N SER A 72 23.23 39.96 -12.82
CA SER A 72 23.34 41.02 -13.82
C SER A 72 24.74 41.65 -13.92
N LEU A 73 25.67 41.26 -13.04
CA LEU A 73 26.98 41.89 -12.85
C LEU A 73 27.97 41.73 -14.03
N HIS A 74 27.63 40.90 -15.02
CA HIS A 74 28.43 40.72 -16.24
C HIS A 74 27.77 41.26 -17.52
N MET A 75 26.60 41.91 -17.43
CA MET A 75 25.90 42.46 -18.60
C MET A 75 26.39 43.87 -18.91
N THR A 76 27.33 43.99 -19.85
CA THR A 76 27.81 45.28 -20.35
C THR A 76 26.82 45.86 -21.37
N ALA A 77 25.99 46.78 -20.89
CA ALA A 77 25.15 47.73 -21.64
C ALA A 77 24.04 47.14 -22.54
N ASP A 78 22.84 47.69 -22.33
CA ASP A 78 21.61 47.59 -23.12
C ASP A 78 20.83 46.25 -23.13
N THR A 79 19.83 46.21 -22.26
CA THR A 79 18.49 45.67 -22.56
C THR A 79 18.35 44.17 -22.73
N GLU A 80 19.08 43.35 -21.99
CA GLU A 80 18.73 41.93 -21.85
C GLU A 80 18.44 41.61 -20.39
N THR A 81 17.21 41.18 -20.11
CA THR A 81 16.85 40.60 -18.81
C THR A 81 17.68 39.35 -18.60
N PRO A 82 18.36 39.18 -17.44
CA PRO A 82 19.17 38.00 -17.22
C PRO A 82 18.29 36.74 -17.32
N PRO A 83 18.78 35.67 -17.95
CA PRO A 83 18.00 34.46 -18.15
C PRO A 83 17.51 33.91 -16.81
N ARG A 84 16.21 33.58 -16.76
CA ARG A 84 15.52 33.00 -15.62
C ARG A 84 15.05 31.60 -15.96
N PHE A 85 15.31 30.64 -15.09
CA PHE A 85 14.89 29.26 -15.21
C PHE A 85 13.99 28.91 -14.05
N LEU A 86 12.90 28.19 -14.35
CA LEU A 86 11.96 27.70 -13.36
C LEU A 86 11.93 26.18 -13.48
N LEU A 87 12.20 25.50 -12.37
CA LEU A 87 12.25 24.04 -12.32
C LEU A 87 11.19 23.51 -11.35
N LYS A 88 10.31 22.66 -11.88
CA LYS A 88 9.23 22.01 -11.15
C LYS A 88 9.38 20.50 -11.24
N PHE A 89 9.13 19.82 -10.12
CA PHE A 89 9.06 18.37 -10.07
C PHE A 89 7.60 17.92 -10.19
N GLU A 90 7.37 16.81 -10.89
CA GLU A 90 6.04 16.30 -11.24
C GLU A 90 5.95 14.81 -10.87
N GLN A 91 5.16 14.03 -11.60
CA GLN A 91 4.93 12.61 -11.37
C GLN A 91 6.21 11.80 -11.14
N ILE A 92 6.27 11.07 -10.01
CA ILE A 92 7.35 10.13 -9.70
C ILE A 92 7.12 8.76 -10.35
N TYR A 93 8.21 8.07 -10.66
CA TYR A 93 8.21 6.70 -11.15
C TYR A 93 9.15 5.85 -10.29
N LEU A 94 8.65 4.69 -9.83
CA LEU A 94 9.43 3.75 -9.04
C LEU A 94 9.62 2.44 -9.81
N SER A 95 10.85 1.94 -9.84
CA SER A 95 11.18 0.64 -10.43
C SER A 95 11.39 -0.42 -9.35
N LYS A 96 11.35 -1.70 -9.76
CA LYS A 96 11.72 -2.79 -8.85
C LYS A 96 13.18 -2.62 -8.39
N PRO A 97 13.54 -3.13 -7.19
CA PRO A 97 14.89 -3.02 -6.67
C PRO A 97 15.94 -3.48 -7.69
N THR A 98 16.83 -2.56 -8.05
CA THR A 98 17.88 -2.78 -9.04
C THR A 98 19.24 -2.66 -8.37
N HIS A 99 20.12 -3.63 -8.58
CA HIS A 99 21.50 -3.58 -8.12
C HIS A 99 22.41 -3.08 -9.23
N TRP A 100 23.22 -2.05 -8.96
CA TRP A 100 24.22 -1.56 -9.90
C TRP A 100 25.61 -2.09 -9.50
N GLY A 101 26.03 -3.21 -10.11
CA GLY A 101 27.32 -3.85 -9.87
C GLY A 101 27.43 -5.23 -10.55
N LYS A 102 28.65 -5.79 -10.68
CA LYS A 102 28.99 -6.98 -11.50
C LYS A 102 28.24 -8.29 -11.14
N ARG A 103 27.40 -8.34 -10.10
CA ARG A 103 26.59 -9.52 -9.74
C ARG A 103 25.12 -9.23 -10.03
N TRP A 104 24.53 -10.08 -10.86
CA TRP A 104 23.21 -9.93 -11.47
C TRP A 104 22.05 -10.40 -10.58
N CYS A 105 22.17 -10.36 -9.26
CA CYS A 105 21.11 -10.88 -8.39
C CYS A 105 20.72 -9.86 -7.31
N SER A 106 19.55 -9.25 -7.50
CA SER A 106 18.87 -8.41 -6.52
C SER A 106 18.01 -9.26 -5.58
N LYS A 107 18.52 -10.37 -5.05
CA LYS A 107 17.75 -11.15 -4.06
C LYS A 107 17.95 -10.54 -2.68
N PRO A 108 16.92 -10.52 -1.81
CA PRO A 108 17.05 -10.00 -0.45
C PRO A 108 18.17 -10.68 0.36
N HIS A 109 18.43 -11.95 0.08
CA HIS A 109 19.52 -12.70 0.72
C HIS A 109 20.92 -12.22 0.29
N ASP A 110 21.07 -11.73 -0.94
CA ASP A 110 22.37 -11.29 -1.46
C ASP A 110 22.75 -9.88 -0.98
N ALA A 111 21.81 -9.16 -0.36
CA ALA A 111 21.97 -7.82 0.19
C ALA A 111 22.18 -7.79 1.72
N LYS A 112 22.23 -8.96 2.38
CA LYS A 112 22.48 -9.10 3.82
C LYS A 112 23.95 -9.19 4.15
#